data_AF-A0A954X4Q2-F1
#
_entry.id   AF-A0A954X4Q2-F1
#
_cell.length_a   1.000
_cell.length_b   1.000
_cell.length_c   1.000
_cell.angle_alpha   90.00
_cell.angle_beta   90.00
_cell.angle_gamma   90.00
#
_symmetry.space_group_name_H-M   'P 1'
#
loop_
_entity.id
_entity.type
_entity.pdbx_description
1 polymer ?
#
loop_
_entity_poly.entity_id
_entity_poly.type
_entity_poly.pdbx_seq_one_letter_code
_entity_poly.pdbx_strand_id
1 'polypeptide(L)'
;MNSKLQPLTLHIHGMDCAEEVAVLKRELGPLVGSEEQLVFDILNGKLTVLSDAAGVSADDLIRAIARTGMRAELWHEGNDRKTEAGFWQRHGRTLTTTLSGVSGLIGLVTHISLAGSFSEAFG
;
A
#
# COMPACT_ATOMS: atom_id res chain seq x y z
N MET A 1 28.27 -16.44 22.15
CA MET A 1 28.00 -15.84 20.83
C MET A 1 26.57 -15.30 20.87
N ASN A 2 26.38 -13.98 20.85
CA ASN A 2 25.06 -13.35 20.90
C ASN A 2 24.49 -13.26 19.48
N SER A 3 23.85 -14.32 19.01
CA SER A 3 23.02 -14.25 17.80
C SER A 3 21.80 -13.41 18.15
N LYS A 4 21.78 -12.15 17.71
CA LYS A 4 20.57 -11.31 17.81
C LYS A 4 19.43 -12.05 17.11
N LEU A 5 18.42 -12.45 17.87
CA LEU A 5 17.15 -12.90 17.30
C LEU A 5 16.49 -11.69 16.67
N GLN A 6 16.60 -11.58 15.35
CA GLN A 6 15.90 -10.54 14.59
C GLN A 6 14.69 -11.18 13.92
N PRO A 7 13.48 -10.61 14.08
CA PRO A 7 12.31 -11.08 13.37
C PRO A 7 12.53 -10.94 11.86
N LEU A 8 12.29 -12.02 11.13
CA LEU A 8 12.41 -12.03 9.67
C LEU A 8 11.16 -11.38 9.08
N THR A 9 11.36 -10.36 8.26
CA THR A 9 10.26 -9.64 7.62
C THR A 9 10.38 -9.75 6.10
N LEU A 10 9.26 -10.02 5.44
CA LEU A 10 9.14 -10.18 3.99
C LEU A 10 8.06 -9.24 3.43
N HIS A 11 8.32 -8.63 2.29
CA HIS A 11 7.30 -7.97 1.47
C HIS A 11 6.66 -9.03 0.57
N ILE A 12 5.34 -9.14 0.58
CA ILE A 12 4.56 -10.08 -0.23
C ILE A 12 3.74 -9.31 -1.24
N HIS A 13 3.98 -9.57 -2.52
CA HIS A 13 3.18 -9.04 -3.61
C HIS A 13 1.92 -9.89 -3.82
N GLY A 14 0.77 -9.22 -3.92
CA GLY A 14 -0.53 -9.85 -4.16
C GLY A 14 -1.29 -10.25 -2.89
N MET A 15 -0.78 -9.90 -1.70
CA MET A 15 -1.50 -10.12 -0.45
C MET A 15 -2.42 -8.92 -0.15
N ASP A 16 -3.67 -8.97 -0.62
CA ASP A 16 -4.64 -7.87 -0.48
C ASP A 16 -5.97 -8.26 0.20
N CYS A 17 -6.27 -9.56 0.34
CA CYS A 17 -7.46 -10.04 1.05
C CYS A 17 -7.16 -11.09 2.12
N ALA A 18 -8.19 -11.45 2.88
CA ALA A 18 -8.11 -12.46 3.93
C ALA A 18 -7.89 -13.88 3.37
N GLU A 19 -8.30 -14.13 2.12
CA GLU A 19 -8.11 -15.40 1.44
C GLU A 19 -6.61 -15.68 1.21
N GLU A 20 -5.85 -14.68 0.74
CA GLU A 20 -4.41 -14.82 0.53
C GLU A 20 -3.68 -15.04 1.86
N VAL A 21 -4.11 -14.36 2.92
CA VAL A 21 -3.58 -14.60 4.27
C VAL A 21 -3.87 -16.03 4.74
N ALA A 22 -5.07 -16.56 4.49
CA ALA A 22 -5.42 -17.94 4.85
C ALA A 22 -4.57 -18.95 4.07
N VAL A 23 -4.36 -18.72 2.77
CA VAL A 23 -3.49 -19.55 1.93
C VAL A 23 -2.04 -19.52 2.42
N LEU A 24 -1.51 -18.32 2.76
CA LEU A 24 -0.16 -18.17 3.31
C LEU A 24 0.00 -18.86 4.66
N LYS A 25 -0.98 -18.72 5.56
CA LYS A 25 -0.97 -19.41 6.86
C LYS A 25 -0.90 -20.93 6.69
N ARG A 26 -1.69 -21.48 5.77
CA ARG A 26 -1.69 -22.93 5.49
C ARG A 26 -0.37 -23.43 4.92
N GLU A 27 0.26 -22.68 4.01
CA GLU A 27 1.55 -23.07 3.42
C GLU A 27 2.74 -22.84 4.34
N LEU A 28 2.74 -21.76 5.13
CA LEU A 28 3.88 -21.34 5.94
C LEU A 28 3.81 -21.86 7.38
N GLY A 29 2.61 -22.05 7.92
CA GLY A 29 2.38 -22.52 9.30
C GLY A 29 3.18 -23.79 9.64
N PRO A 30 3.20 -24.84 8.78
CA PRO A 30 4.01 -26.04 9.01
C PRO A 30 5.52 -25.80 8.97
N LEU A 31 5.98 -24.78 8.22
CA LEU A 31 7.40 -24.43 8.15
C LEU A 31 7.83 -23.69 9.41
N VAL A 32 7.02 -22.75 9.87
CA VAL A 32 7.35 -21.91 11.02
C VAL A 32 6.91 -22.49 12.37
N GLY A 33 6.34 -23.69 12.37
CA GLY A 33 5.90 -24.42 13.57
C GLY A 33 4.49 -24.07 14.06
N SER A 34 3.98 -22.87 13.77
CA SER A 34 2.58 -22.49 14.03
C SER A 34 2.18 -21.27 13.20
N GLU A 35 0.90 -21.17 12.82
CA GLU A 35 0.34 -19.97 12.20
C GLU A 35 0.43 -18.73 13.09
N GLU A 36 0.52 -18.90 14.41
CA GLU A 36 0.67 -17.80 15.38
C GLU A 36 2.03 -17.10 15.28
N GLN A 37 3.01 -17.73 14.63
CA GLN A 37 4.31 -17.14 14.36
C GLN A 37 4.27 -16.17 13.17
N LEU A 38 3.16 -16.11 12.44
CA LEU A 38 2.99 -15.31 11.24
C LEU A 38 2.11 -14.09 11.53
N VAL A 39 2.73 -12.91 11.50
CA VAL A 39 2.02 -11.64 11.65
C VAL A 39 1.90 -10.98 10.28
N PHE A 40 0.67 -10.73 9.85
CA PHE A 40 0.36 -10.17 8.54
C PHE A 40 -0.10 -8.72 8.68
N ASP A 41 0.45 -7.87 7.82
CA ASP A 41 0.05 -6.48 7.61
C ASP A 41 -0.34 -6.33 6.15
N ILE A 42 -1.63 -6.57 5.87
CA ILE A 42 -2.21 -6.55 4.52
C ILE A 42 -2.02 -5.18 3.87
N LEU A 43 -2.13 -4.09 4.66
CA LEU A 43 -2.03 -2.73 4.13
C LEU A 43 -0.66 -2.41 3.55
N ASN A 44 0.40 -2.96 4.14
CA ASN A 44 1.77 -2.79 3.68
C ASN A 44 2.30 -4.01 2.90
N GLY A 45 1.45 -4.99 2.62
CA GLY A 45 1.88 -6.25 1.99
C GLY A 45 2.99 -6.93 2.79
N LYS A 46 3.01 -6.83 4.11
CA LYS A 46 4.15 -7.25 4.93
C LYS A 46 3.84 -8.48 5.78
N LEU A 47 4.77 -9.44 5.79
CA LEU A 47 4.75 -10.60 6.66
C LEU A 47 5.94 -10.52 7.63
N THR A 48 5.67 -10.58 8.93
CA THR A 48 6.68 -10.70 9.98
C THR A 48 6.59 -12.08 10.63
N VAL A 49 7.74 -12.77 10.70
CA VAL A 49 7.89 -14.04 11.40
C VAL A 49 8.50 -13.76 12.77
N LEU A 50 7.77 -14.10 13.85
CA LEU A 50 8.05 -13.62 15.22
C LEU A 50 9.33 -14.16 15.89
N SER A 51 9.96 -15.19 15.32
CA SER A 51 11.22 -15.83 15.74
C SER A 51 11.06 -17.06 16.65
N ASP A 52 11.99 -18.00 16.41
CA ASP A 52 12.03 -19.46 16.73
C ASP A 52 11.22 -20.38 15.80
N ALA A 53 10.96 -19.94 14.57
CA ALA A 53 10.63 -20.82 13.45
C ALA A 53 11.87 -21.64 13.03
N ALA A 54 12.30 -22.58 13.89
CA ALA A 54 13.15 -23.76 13.61
C ALA A 54 14.16 -23.66 12.44
N GLY A 55 14.98 -22.62 12.39
CA GLY A 55 16.05 -22.50 11.38
C GLY A 55 15.57 -22.36 9.94
N VAL A 56 14.32 -21.96 9.70
CA VAL A 56 13.80 -21.75 8.34
C VAL A 56 14.46 -20.53 7.73
N SER A 57 15.09 -20.71 6.57
CA SER A 57 15.74 -19.63 5.86
C SER A 57 14.70 -18.72 5.16
N ALA A 58 15.05 -17.46 4.96
CA ALA A 58 14.22 -16.54 4.16
C ALA A 58 13.95 -17.10 2.75
N ASP A 59 14.95 -17.76 2.18
CA ASP A 59 14.88 -18.43 0.88
C ASP A 59 13.81 -19.53 0.83
N ASP A 60 13.67 -20.32 1.90
CA ASP A 60 12.67 -21.38 2.00
C ASP A 60 11.26 -20.81 2.15
N LEU A 61 11.11 -19.72 2.91
CA LEU A 61 9.85 -18.98 3.00
C LEU A 61 9.47 -18.36 1.65
N ILE A 62 10.41 -17.74 0.94
CA ILE A 62 10.16 -17.17 -0.38
C ILE A 62 9.73 -18.27 -1.37
N ARG A 63 10.41 -19.43 -1.36
CA ARG A 63 10.01 -20.59 -2.18
C ARG A 63 8.62 -21.12 -1.81
N ALA A 64 8.28 -21.13 -0.53
CA ALA A 64 6.96 -21.56 -0.08
C ALA A 64 5.86 -20.59 -0.50
N ILE A 65 6.11 -19.29 -0.37
CA ILE A 65 5.21 -18.24 -0.85
C ILE A 65 5.02 -18.37 -2.36
N ALA A 66 6.07 -18.64 -3.13
CA ALA A 66 5.97 -18.83 -4.58
C ALA A 66 5.01 -19.96 -5.00
N ARG A 67 4.87 -21.01 -4.19
CA ARG A 67 3.91 -22.11 -4.46
C ARG A 67 2.44 -21.68 -4.36
N THR A 68 2.16 -20.60 -3.63
CA THR A 68 0.82 -20.00 -3.56
C THR A 68 0.47 -19.14 -4.78
N GLY A 69 1.43 -18.90 -5.67
CA GLY A 69 1.30 -17.95 -6.78
C GLY A 69 1.68 -16.50 -6.43
N MET A 70 1.98 -16.22 -5.16
CA MET A 70 2.50 -14.93 -4.71
C MET A 70 4.02 -14.81 -4.86
N ARG A 71 4.54 -13.59 -4.73
CA ARG A 71 5.99 -13.31 -4.73
C ARG A 71 6.39 -12.66 -3.42
N ALA A 72 7.56 -12.99 -2.91
CA ALA A 72 8.08 -12.38 -1.70
C ALA A 72 9.54 -11.96 -1.84
N GLU A 73 9.91 -10.89 -1.14
CA GLU A 73 11.27 -10.37 -1.05
C GLU A 73 11.61 -9.95 0.38
N LEU A 74 12.90 -9.95 0.72
CA LEU A 74 13.38 -9.53 2.03
C LEU A 74 13.07 -8.05 2.28
N TRP A 75 12.33 -7.79 3.36
CA TRP A 75 12.04 -6.42 3.78
C TRP A 75 13.34 -5.74 4.22
N HIS A 76 13.77 -4.74 3.45
CA HIS A 76 14.86 -3.86 3.85
C HIS A 76 14.26 -2.61 4.47
N GLU A 77 14.56 -2.34 5.74
CA GLU A 77 14.15 -1.16 6.53
C GLU A 77 14.51 0.21 5.89
N GLY A 78 15.19 0.21 4.73
CA GLY A 78 15.49 1.38 3.93
C GLY A 78 14.45 1.75 2.85
N ASN A 79 13.49 0.88 2.51
CA ASN A 79 12.60 1.10 1.36
C ASN A 79 11.26 1.78 1.70
N ASP A 80 10.81 1.77 2.96
CA ASP A 80 9.50 2.32 3.36
C ASP A 80 9.40 3.84 3.40
N ARG A 81 10.53 4.56 3.34
CA ARG A 81 10.47 6.02 3.55
C ARG A 81 10.01 6.81 2.31
N LYS A 82 9.73 6.17 1.17
CA LYS A 82 9.61 6.90 -0.10
C LYS A 82 8.48 6.51 -1.06
N THR A 83 7.45 5.80 -0.63
CA THR A 83 6.22 5.80 -1.45
C THR A 83 5.37 6.99 -1.02
N GLU A 84 5.36 7.99 -1.90
CA GLU A 84 4.72 9.31 -1.88
C GLU A 84 3.19 9.31 -1.64
N ALA A 85 2.62 8.25 -1.07
CA ALA A 85 1.20 8.07 -0.81
C ALA A 85 0.63 8.99 0.27
N GLY A 86 1.46 9.47 1.23
CA GLY A 86 0.96 10.25 2.37
C GLY A 86 0.48 11.67 2.00
N PHE A 87 1.18 12.35 1.08
CA PHE A 87 0.88 13.75 0.74
C PHE A 87 -0.07 13.86 -0.46
N TRP A 88 0.19 13.12 -1.54
CA TRP A 88 -0.60 13.14 -2.78
C TRP A 88 -2.00 12.50 -2.62
N GLN A 89 -2.16 11.40 -1.86
CA GLN A 89 -3.51 10.85 -1.65
C GLN A 89 -4.36 11.72 -0.73
N ARG A 90 -3.76 12.37 0.28
CA ARG A 90 -4.50 13.24 1.21
C ARG A 90 -4.87 14.58 0.60
N HIS A 91 -3.96 15.21 -0.15
CA HIS A 91 -4.17 16.55 -0.69
C HIS A 91 -4.59 16.57 -2.16
N GLY A 92 -4.41 15.47 -2.90
CA GLY A 92 -4.77 15.39 -4.32
C GLY A 92 -6.24 15.69 -4.57
N ARG A 93 -7.14 15.14 -3.74
CA ARG A 93 -8.59 15.35 -3.88
C ARG A 93 -9.03 16.79 -3.60
N THR A 94 -8.40 17.46 -2.63
CA THR A 94 -8.67 18.87 -2.32
C THR A 94 -8.13 19.76 -3.43
N LEU A 95 -6.92 19.49 -3.91
CA LEU A 95 -6.26 20.24 -4.97
C LEU A 95 -7.07 20.20 -6.27
N THR A 96 -7.55 19.03 -6.68
CA THR A 96 -8.36 18.87 -7.90
C THR A 96 -9.71 19.57 -7.80
N THR A 97 -10.33 19.55 -6.61
CA THR A 97 -11.63 20.21 -6.37
C THR A 97 -11.48 21.73 -6.42
N THR A 98 -10.48 22.29 -5.73
CA THR A 98 -10.20 23.72 -5.74
C THR A 98 -9.84 24.21 -7.14
N LEU A 99 -8.99 23.46 -7.86
CA LEU A 99 -8.58 23.83 -9.22
C LEU A 99 -9.77 23.84 -10.18
N SER A 100 -10.65 22.84 -10.10
CA SER A 100 -11.85 22.76 -10.94
C SER A 100 -12.82 23.90 -10.63
N GLY A 101 -13.04 24.23 -9.35
CA GLY A 101 -13.91 25.33 -8.95
C GLY A 101 -13.39 26.69 -9.43
N VAL A 102 -12.10 26.95 -9.28
CA VAL A 102 -11.46 28.19 -9.75
C VAL A 102 -11.55 28.30 -11.27
N SER A 103 -11.29 27.21 -12.00
CA SER A 103 -11.41 27.20 -13.46
C SER A 103 -12.84 27.52 -13.93
N GLY A 104 -13.85 26.97 -13.26
CA GLY A 104 -15.26 27.24 -13.58
C GLY A 104 -15.65 28.70 -13.32
N LEU A 105 -15.23 29.26 -12.19
CA LEU A 105 -15.48 30.67 -11.85
C LEU A 105 -14.82 31.62 -12.85
N ILE A 106 -13.57 31.34 -13.25
CA ILE A 106 -12.86 32.13 -14.26
C ILE A 106 -13.64 32.09 -15.58
N GLY A 107 -14.02 30.90 -16.07
CA GLY A 107 -14.80 30.75 -17.29
C GLY A 107 -16.12 31.52 -17.25
N LEU A 108 -16.84 31.47 -16.13
CA LEU A 108 -18.10 32.21 -15.94
C LEU A 108 -17.90 33.72 -15.98
N VAL A 109 -16.88 34.24 -15.28
CA VAL A 109 -16.55 35.67 -15.28
C VAL A 109 -16.18 36.13 -16.69
N THR A 110 -15.35 35.36 -17.39
CA THR A 110 -14.97 35.65 -18.78
C THR A 110 -16.19 35.66 -19.70
N HIS A 111 -17.12 34.71 -19.56
CA HIS A 111 -18.35 34.69 -20.34
C HIS A 111 -19.24 35.91 -20.05
N ILE A 112 -19.37 36.34 -18.79
CA ILE A 112 -20.14 37.55 -18.42
C ILE A 112 -19.51 38.82 -19.01
N SER A 113 -18.18 38.91 -19.02
CA SER A 113 -17.46 40.08 -19.55
C SER A 113 -17.44 40.14 -21.07
N LEU A 114 -17.29 39.01 -21.78
CA LEU A 114 -17.31 38.97 -23.25
C LEU A 114 -18.72 38.99 -23.84
N ALA A 115 -19.73 38.44 -23.14
CA ALA A 115 -21.13 38.55 -23.55
C ALA A 115 -21.71 39.96 -23.36
N GLY A 116 -20.89 40.94 -22.94
CA GLY A 116 -21.21 42.36 -22.98
C GLY A 116 -22.49 42.68 -22.24
N SER A 117 -22.43 42.78 -20.91
CA SER A 117 -23.50 43.34 -20.06
C SER A 117 -24.90 42.74 -20.28
N PHE A 118 -25.45 42.14 -19.23
CA PHE A 118 -26.90 41.88 -19.08
C PHE A 118 -27.81 43.12 -19.29
N SER A 119 -27.21 44.29 -19.55
CA SER A 119 -27.85 45.59 -19.81
C SER A 119 -28.41 45.75 -21.23
N GLU A 120 -28.15 44.87 -22.20
CA GLU A 120 -28.84 44.92 -23.51
C GLU A 120 -30.24 44.27 -23.50
N ALA A 121 -30.60 43.51 -22.45
CA ALA A 121 -31.89 42.84 -22.37
C ALA A 121 -33.02 43.67 -21.71
N PHE A 122 -32.71 44.88 -21.20
CA PHE A 122 -33.66 45.80 -20.56
C PHE A 122 -33.65 47.22 -21.15
N GLY A 123 -33.14 47.38 -22.39
CA GLY A 123 -33.29 48.61 -23.18
C GLY A 123 -34.64 48.68 -23.85
#